data_AF-A0A662JDG1-F1
#
_entry.id   AF-A0A662JDG1-F1
#
_cell.length_a   1.000
_cell.length_b   1.000
_cell.length_c   1.000
_cell.angle_alpha   90.00
_cell.angle_beta   90.00
_cell.angle_gamma   90.00
#
_symmetry.space_group_name_H-M   'P 1'
#
loop_
_entity.id
_entity.type
_entity.pdbx_description
1 polymer ?
#
loop_
_entity_poly.entity_id
_entity_poly.type
_entity_poly.pdbx_seq_one_letter_code
_entity_poly.pdbx_strand_id
1 'polypeptide(L)'
;MRPGSKVYYSRAFMGLLAGLICGLIHNPLSLVVPLPLYDAIAILVAIALYYVSILLAKHVLGVKPDDLNNPSYLKRGGIFTFIMLWLMTWTLMASFQTPLIPP
;
A
#
# COMPACT_ATOMS: atom_id res chain seq x y z
N MET A 1 1.83 -23.37 0.13
CA MET A 1 0.92 -22.34 -0.42
C MET A 1 1.13 -22.20 -1.91
N ARG A 2 0.07 -22.00 -2.69
CA ARG A 2 0.16 -21.75 -4.14
C ARG A 2 0.91 -20.44 -4.42
N PRO A 3 1.70 -20.33 -5.50
CA PRO A 3 2.47 -19.13 -5.83
C PRO A 3 1.60 -17.87 -5.91
N GLY A 4 0.42 -17.97 -6.54
CA GLY A 4 -0.54 -16.86 -6.62
C GLY A 4 -1.04 -16.39 -5.25
N SER A 5 -1.27 -17.31 -4.30
CA SER A 5 -1.66 -16.96 -2.94
C SER A 5 -0.56 -16.21 -2.19
N LYS A 6 0.72 -16.59 -2.39
CA LYS A 6 1.85 -15.86 -1.80
C LYS A 6 1.87 -14.40 -2.27
N VAL A 7 1.69 -14.17 -3.58
CA VAL A 7 1.58 -12.83 -4.14
C VAL A 7 0.41 -12.09 -3.48
N TYR A 8 -0.78 -12.68 -3.45
CA TYR A 8 -1.97 -12.06 -2.85
C TYR A 8 -1.75 -11.64 -1.39
N TYR A 9 -1.28 -12.55 -0.52
CA TYR A 9 -1.05 -12.24 0.89
C TYR A 9 0.07 -11.20 1.09
N SER A 10 1.11 -11.25 0.26
CA SER A 10 2.16 -10.23 0.30
C SER A 10 1.62 -8.84 -0.06
N ARG A 11 0.72 -8.75 -1.04
CA ARG A 11 0.05 -7.48 -1.39
C ARG A 11 -0.87 -6.99 -0.30
N ALA A 12 -1.59 -7.90 0.34
CA ALA A 12 -2.45 -7.55 1.45
C ALA A 12 -1.65 -6.95 2.62
N PHE A 13 -0.59 -7.63 3.02
CA PHE A 13 0.31 -7.17 4.08
C PHE A 13 0.97 -5.82 3.72
N MET A 14 1.49 -5.68 2.50
CA MET A 14 2.12 -4.45 2.05
C MET A 14 1.13 -3.29 1.90
N GLY A 15 -0.13 -3.56 1.54
CA GLY A 15 -1.19 -2.56 1.52
C GLY A 15 -1.50 -2.02 2.91
N LEU A 16 -1.63 -2.91 3.90
CA LEU A 16 -1.77 -2.51 5.31
C LEU A 16 -0.59 -1.65 5.78
N LEU A 17 0.64 -2.10 5.52
CA LEU A 17 1.84 -1.32 5.88
C LEU A 17 1.89 0.05 5.19
N ALA A 18 1.53 0.11 3.90
CA ALA A 18 1.46 1.38 3.18
C ALA A 18 0.44 2.32 3.82
N GLY A 19 -0.73 1.80 4.23
CA GLY A 19 -1.75 2.60 4.91
C GLY A 19 -1.31 3.10 6.29
N LEU A 20 -0.63 2.26 7.06
CA LEU A 20 -0.04 2.66 8.34
C LEU A 20 1.03 3.75 8.15
N ILE A 21 1.94 3.58 7.18
CA ILE A 21 2.97 4.59 6.90
C ILE A 21 2.33 5.91 6.46
N CYS A 22 1.38 5.88 5.52
CA CYS A 22 0.66 7.08 5.06
C CYS A 22 -0.12 7.75 6.20
N GLY A 23 -0.73 6.96 7.09
CA GLY A 23 -1.42 7.47 8.28
C GLY A 23 -0.47 8.06 9.32
N LEU A 24 0.69 7.46 9.56
CA LEU A 24 1.67 7.99 10.52
C LEU A 24 2.29 9.31 10.06
N ILE A 25 2.50 9.47 8.75
CA ILE A 25 3.02 10.73 8.19
C ILE A 25 1.94 11.78 7.98
N HIS A 26 0.65 11.44 8.08
CA HIS A 26 -0.45 12.34 7.73
C HIS A 26 -0.42 13.64 8.55
N ASN A 27 -0.43 13.54 9.89
CA ASN A 27 -0.38 14.70 10.79
C ASN A 27 0.89 15.56 10.66
N PRO A 28 2.13 15.02 10.69
CA PRO A 28 3.32 15.85 10.55
C PRO A 28 3.43 16.49 9.16
N LEU A 29 2.93 15.82 8.11
CA LEU A 29 2.99 16.35 6.75
C LEU A 29 1.94 17.42 6.50
N SER A 30 0.73 17.31 7.08
CA SER A 30 -0.33 18.31 6.95
C SER A 30 0.02 19.66 7.61
N LEU A 31 0.92 19.65 8.61
CA LEU A 31 1.44 20.86 9.25
C LEU A 31 2.46 21.63 8.38
N VAL A 32 3.13 20.93 7.48
CA VAL A 32 4.23 21.49 6.66
C VAL A 32 3.77 21.76 5.22
N VAL A 33 2.83 20.96 4.72
CA VAL A 33 2.46 20.91 3.32
C VAL A 33 0.95 21.11 3.17
N PRO A 34 0.50 22.09 2.38
CA PRO A 34 -0.92 22.36 2.21
C PRO A 34 -1.64 21.28 1.39
N LEU A 35 -2.96 21.20 1.55
CA LEU A 35 -3.85 20.50 0.62
C LEU A 35 -3.69 21.05 -0.81
N PRO A 36 -3.71 20.21 -1.86
CA PRO A 36 -3.81 18.74 -1.88
C PRO A 36 -2.44 18.03 -1.96
N LEU A 37 -1.34 18.76 -1.74
CA LEU A 37 0.00 18.26 -2.03
C LEU A 37 0.40 17.08 -1.11
N TYR A 38 -0.02 17.10 0.15
CA TYR A 38 0.30 16.01 1.07
C TYR A 38 -0.42 14.70 0.68
N ASP A 39 -1.64 14.75 0.13
CA ASP A 39 -2.36 13.57 -0.37
C ASP A 39 -1.62 12.98 -1.58
N ALA A 40 -1.12 13.84 -2.47
CA ALA A 40 -0.29 13.41 -3.60
C ALA A 40 1.00 12.70 -3.12
N ILE A 41 1.64 13.20 -2.05
CA ILE A 41 2.80 12.54 -1.45
C ILE A 41 2.43 11.15 -0.90
N ALA A 42 1.31 11.01 -0.18
CA ALA A 42 0.84 9.72 0.32
C ALA A 42 0.57 8.72 -0.84
N ILE A 43 -0.02 9.19 -1.94
CA ILE A 43 -0.22 8.38 -3.15
C ILE A 43 1.13 7.92 -3.74
N LEU A 44 2.12 8.82 -3.83
CA LEU A 44 3.46 8.47 -4.34
C LEU A 44 4.16 7.44 -3.44
N VAL A 45 4.04 7.57 -2.11
CA VAL A 45 4.57 6.60 -1.15
C VAL A 45 3.91 5.24 -1.34
N ALA A 46 2.59 5.18 -1.50
CA ALA A 46 1.88 3.94 -1.74
C ALA A 46 2.26 3.27 -3.06
N ILE A 47 2.45 4.04 -4.13
CA ILE A 47 2.96 3.54 -5.41
C ILE A 47 4.35 2.93 -5.24
N ALA A 48 5.27 3.62 -4.54
CA ALA A 48 6.61 3.11 -4.27
C ALA A 48 6.56 1.78 -3.49
N LEU A 49 5.74 1.70 -2.44
CA LEU A 49 5.56 0.48 -1.65
C LEU A 49 4.89 -0.64 -2.45
N TYR A 50 4.02 -0.31 -3.41
CA TYR A 50 3.49 -1.30 -4.34
C TYR A 50 4.62 -1.90 -5.20
N TYR A 51 5.53 -1.09 -5.74
CA TYR A 51 6.70 -1.61 -6.47
C TYR A 51 7.59 -2.48 -5.58
N VAL A 52 7.84 -2.07 -4.33
CA VAL A 52 8.58 -2.89 -3.35
C VAL A 52 7.89 -4.23 -3.14
N SER A 53 6.56 -4.27 -3.06
CA SER A 53 5.84 -5.54 -2.92
C SER A 53 5.95 -6.46 -4.15
N ILE A 54 6.22 -5.92 -5.35
CA ILE A 54 6.60 -6.74 -6.53
C ILE A 54 7.97 -7.38 -6.30
N LEU A 55 8.93 -6.59 -5.83
CA LEU A 55 10.29 -7.06 -5.56
C LEU A 55 10.31 -8.09 -4.43
N LEU A 56 9.49 -7.91 -3.39
CA LEU A 56 9.31 -8.84 -2.28
C LEU A 56 8.74 -10.18 -2.76
N ALA A 57 7.69 -10.14 -3.58
CA ALA A 57 7.13 -11.36 -4.16
C ALA A 57 8.15 -12.13 -5.02
N LYS A 58 8.96 -11.42 -5.81
CA LYS A 58 9.97 -12.01 -6.70
C LYS A 58 11.18 -12.56 -5.95
N HIS A 59 11.80 -11.75 -5.10
CA HIS A 59 13.12 -12.05 -4.52
C HIS A 59 13.04 -12.68 -3.13
N VAL A 60 12.06 -12.29 -2.30
CA VAL A 60 11.93 -12.81 -0.93
C VAL A 60 11.06 -14.07 -0.90
N LEU A 61 9.93 -14.05 -1.61
CA LEU A 61 9.00 -15.19 -1.66
C LEU A 61 9.34 -16.19 -2.77
N GLY A 62 10.31 -15.86 -3.63
CA GLY A 62 10.84 -16.71 -4.69
C GLY A 62 9.82 -17.06 -5.78
N VAL A 63 8.78 -16.24 -5.97
CA VAL A 63 7.75 -16.50 -6.99
C VAL A 63 8.28 -16.11 -8.36
N LYS A 64 8.45 -17.09 -9.25
CA LYS A 64 8.81 -16.83 -10.64
C LYS A 64 7.56 -16.55 -11.49
N PRO A 65 7.69 -15.80 -12.59
CA PRO A 65 6.58 -15.58 -13.51
C PRO A 65 6.03 -16.89 -14.10
N ASP A 66 6.89 -17.88 -14.32
CA ASP A 66 6.53 -19.20 -14.89
C ASP A 66 5.74 -20.08 -13.91
N ASP A 67 5.85 -19.81 -12.60
CA ASP A 67 5.09 -20.52 -11.57
C ASP A 67 3.62 -20.05 -11.49
N LEU A 68 3.26 -19.01 -12.25
CA LEU A 68 1.94 -18.42 -12.28
C LEU A 68 1.26 -18.78 -13.60
N ASN A 69 -0.04 -19.11 -13.54
CA ASN A 69 -0.86 -19.36 -14.74
C ASN A 69 -0.79 -18.20 -15.76
N ASN A 70 -0.49 -16.99 -15.30
CA ASN A 70 -0.23 -15.84 -16.15
C ASN A 70 0.97 -15.04 -15.58
N PRO A 71 2.06 -14.85 -16.34
CA PRO A 71 3.24 -14.09 -15.90
C PRO A 71 2.92 -12.65 -15.48
N SER A 72 1.89 -12.04 -16.08
CA SER A 72 1.44 -10.69 -15.73
C SER A 72 0.83 -10.61 -14.31
N TYR A 73 0.41 -11.75 -13.75
CA TYR A 73 -0.12 -11.83 -12.40
C TYR A 73 0.90 -11.44 -11.34
N LEU A 74 2.20 -11.61 -11.59
CA LEU A 74 3.22 -11.14 -10.63
C LEU A 74 3.17 -9.62 -10.44
N LYS A 75 2.85 -8.88 -11.51
CA LYS A 75 2.81 -7.41 -11.53
C LYS A 75 1.43 -6.83 -11.22
N ARG A 76 0.35 -7.51 -11.64
CA ARG A 76 -1.04 -7.02 -11.51
C ARG A 76 -1.85 -7.76 -10.45
N GLY A 77 -1.44 -8.97 -10.08
CA GLY A 77 -2.12 -9.79 -9.10
C GLY A 77 -2.14 -9.14 -7.73
N GLY A 78 -3.32 -9.06 -7.14
CA GLY A 78 -3.51 -8.45 -5.82
C GLY A 78 -3.39 -6.92 -5.79
N ILE A 79 -3.33 -6.23 -6.95
CA ILE A 79 -3.29 -4.75 -6.99
C ILE A 79 -4.52 -4.13 -6.32
N PHE A 80 -5.70 -4.66 -6.60
CA PHE A 80 -6.95 -4.18 -6.01
C PHE A 80 -6.96 -4.38 -4.50
N THR A 81 -6.48 -5.54 -4.03
CA THR A 81 -6.34 -5.85 -2.60
C THR A 81 -5.38 -4.91 -1.90
N PHE A 82 -4.23 -4.60 -2.53
CA PHE A 82 -3.29 -3.62 -2.02
C PHE A 82 -3.96 -2.25 -1.89
N ILE A 83 -4.61 -1.77 -2.95
CA ILE A 83 -5.26 -0.44 -2.98
C ILE A 83 -6.33 -0.35 -1.90
N MET A 84 -7.21 -1.35 -1.80
CA MET A 84 -8.29 -1.34 -0.82
C MET A 84 -7.77 -1.32 0.62
N LEU A 85 -6.79 -2.16 0.95
CA LEU A 85 -6.24 -2.21 2.30
C LEU A 85 -5.42 -0.96 2.64
N TRP A 86 -4.68 -0.43 1.67
CA TRP A 86 -3.98 0.85 1.81
C TRP A 86 -4.96 1.99 2.09
N LEU A 87 -5.96 2.18 1.22
CA LEU A 87 -6.94 3.25 1.37
C LEU A 87 -7.71 3.12 2.68
N MET A 88 -8.23 1.93 2.99
CA MET A 88 -9.00 1.70 4.22
C MET A 88 -8.18 1.99 5.49
N THR A 89 -6.93 1.54 5.52
CA THR A 89 -6.07 1.76 6.69
C THR A 89 -5.65 3.22 6.81
N TRP A 90 -5.30 3.86 5.68
CA TRP A 90 -4.92 5.26 5.65
C TRP A 90 -6.06 6.17 6.07
N THR A 91 -7.27 5.98 5.51
CA THR A 91 -8.44 6.80 5.86
C THR A 91 -8.84 6.61 7.32
N LEU A 92 -8.80 5.38 7.84
CA LEU A 92 -9.06 5.11 9.25
C LEU A 92 -8.05 5.83 10.15
N MET A 93 -6.75 5.72 9.86
CA MET A 93 -5.69 6.40 10.61
C MET A 93 -5.85 7.92 10.57
N ALA A 94 -6.11 8.49 9.39
CA ALA A 94 -6.36 9.92 9.23
C ALA A 94 -7.58 10.35 10.05
N SER A 95 -8.65 9.55 10.06
CA SER A 95 -9.88 9.86 10.82
C SER A 95 -9.64 9.92 12.33
N PHE A 96 -8.74 9.10 12.87
CA PHE A 96 -8.35 9.17 14.28
C PHE A 96 -7.45 10.37 14.63
N GLN A 97 -6.82 10.97 13.63
CA GLN A 97 -5.90 12.09 13.79
C GLN A 97 -6.56 13.45 13.58
N THR A 98 -7.67 13.49 12.82
CA THR A 98 -8.45 14.71 12.62
C THR A 98 -9.26 15.02 13.88
N PRO A 99 -9.08 16.20 14.51
CA PRO A 99 -9.90 16.57 15.67
C PRO A 99 -11.38 16.72 15.25
N LEU A 100 -12.29 16.15 16.06
CA LEU A 100 -13.74 16.22 15.85
C LEU A 100 -14.32 17.64 15.91
N ILE A 101 -13.54 18.59 16.42
CA ILE A 101 -13.90 20.01 16.55
C ILE A 101 -12.74 20.81 15.94
N PRO A 102 -12.94 21.51 14.80
CA PRO A 102 -11.93 22.43 14.29
C PRO A 102 -11.77 23.62 15.27
N PRO A 103 -10.57 24.20 15.41
CA PRO A 103 -10.38 25.43 16.17
C PRO A 103 -11.12 26.62 15.55
#